data_AF-A0AB38FSJ1-F1
#
_entry.id   AF-A0AB38FSJ1-F1
#
_cell.length_a   1.000
_cell.length_b   1.000
_cell.length_c   1.000
_cell.angle_alpha   90.00
_cell.angle_beta   90.00
_cell.angle_gamma   90.00
#
_symmetry.space_group_name_H-M   'P 1'
#
loop_
_entity.id
_entity.type
_entity.pdbx_description
1 polymer ?
#
loop_
_entity_poly.entity_id
_entity_poly.type
_entity_poly.pdbx_seq_one_letter_code
_entity_poly.pdbx_strand_id
1 'polypeptide(L)'
;MAHPVSSSLIWCAPDVEDSQAMQHACSYVIDSTCFAPGKTFFAERYGGSGIQRNGGGARCGFDGCYQVKGIGANPLVGQGTDGRHSNGALGAIHAVYEALWGEVLSRLLPYGAVRARAVLLTDLYTSEAWDRTDGASRRALLVRDPVVRPAHFERAPYFRPQPEFASRLLHDARRVSAVIQKLPDYLPGPEQGARDAGRVSQQQRCLEGLCELARREAWQMAYCRTRYLRLTTSPSNLAMDGRLMDFNGLSSLFPGDYPEDFGYRLRITELEKEPAVLLQGLCDLCLYLGKYLFDTGFTEQAQRQVTEVFRTTFEEACFHGYLEQLGIPLTGAVVTPPLKQLVHGFLMLSARFRKPGYSEKGDSPLQHAAVALIRGLRNETAAPREHWHREGYYQEALQCFSGGIHWLHQAGKVRESNTASFLQSMEQQVRCRLQPRDSMAKARLFAEITCLIDEYGDSPEYLQQAFSDMGTRMLTWAKEALGTLPSARYCSQLVG
;
A
#
# COMPACT_ATOMS: atom_id res chain seq x y z
N MET A 1 31.14 -0.05 -1.69
CA MET A 1 31.45 1.07 -2.60
C MET A 1 30.63 0.86 -3.85
N ALA A 2 30.12 1.92 -4.47
CA ALA A 2 29.40 1.85 -5.73
C ALA A 2 30.11 2.74 -6.76
N HIS A 3 30.04 2.37 -8.03
CA HIS A 3 30.77 3.02 -9.12
C HIS A 3 29.79 3.67 -10.09
N PRO A 4 30.17 4.80 -10.71
CA PRO A 4 29.32 5.47 -11.70
C PRO A 4 28.90 4.53 -12.82
N VAL A 5 27.67 4.68 -13.31
CA VAL A 5 27.15 3.96 -14.48
C VAL A 5 26.47 4.95 -15.43
N SER A 6 26.52 4.65 -16.72
CA SER A 6 25.66 5.32 -17.69
C SER A 6 24.19 5.00 -17.41
N SER A 7 23.36 6.03 -17.37
CA SER A 7 21.92 5.88 -17.21
C SER A 7 21.19 7.09 -17.77
N SER A 8 19.96 6.87 -18.22
CA SER A 8 19.04 7.91 -18.69
C SER A 8 17.87 8.06 -17.73
N LEU A 9 17.46 9.30 -17.45
CA LEU A 9 16.23 9.58 -16.71
C LEU A 9 15.03 9.22 -17.60
N ILE A 10 14.21 8.25 -17.18
CA ILE A 10 13.03 7.81 -17.96
C ILE A 10 11.71 8.15 -17.27
N TRP A 11 11.74 8.50 -15.98
CA TRP A 11 10.58 9.04 -15.27
C TRP A 11 11.05 9.89 -14.10
N CYS A 12 10.33 10.97 -13.81
CA CYS A 12 10.62 11.86 -12.70
C CYS A 12 9.33 12.36 -12.06
N ALA A 13 9.34 12.53 -10.74
CA ALA A 13 8.22 13.14 -10.03
C ALA A 13 8.06 14.62 -10.44
N PRO A 14 6.82 15.14 -10.58
CA PRO A 14 6.59 16.50 -11.11
C PRO A 14 7.18 17.64 -10.28
N ASP A 15 7.46 17.39 -9.01
CA ASP A 15 8.00 18.33 -8.01
C ASP A 15 9.51 18.18 -7.80
N VAL A 16 10.23 17.53 -8.72
CA VAL A 16 11.69 17.50 -8.70
C VAL A 16 12.22 18.72 -9.45
N GLU A 17 12.91 19.61 -8.72
CA GLU A 17 13.44 20.86 -9.27
C GLU A 17 14.71 20.66 -10.11
N ASP A 18 15.64 19.83 -9.64
CA ASP A 18 16.91 19.56 -10.32
C ASP A 18 17.08 18.06 -10.61
N SER A 19 16.46 17.61 -11.70
CA SER A 19 16.49 16.22 -12.13
C SER A 19 17.87 15.77 -12.61
N GLN A 20 18.69 16.67 -13.15
CA GLN A 20 20.04 16.38 -13.62
C GLN A 20 20.99 16.12 -12.45
N ALA A 21 20.97 16.97 -11.41
CA ALA A 21 21.79 16.76 -10.23
C ALA A 21 21.41 15.46 -9.49
N MET A 22 20.12 15.16 -9.40
CA MET A 22 19.64 13.90 -8.82
C MET A 22 20.11 12.68 -9.62
N GLN A 23 20.01 12.72 -10.96
CA GLN A 23 20.53 11.66 -11.83
C GLN A 23 22.03 11.46 -11.55
N HIS A 24 22.84 12.52 -11.65
CA HIS A 24 24.28 12.44 -11.39
C HIS A 24 24.61 11.90 -9.98
N ALA A 25 23.83 12.26 -8.96
CA ALA A 25 24.02 11.77 -7.60
C ALA A 25 23.67 10.27 -7.42
N CYS A 26 22.75 9.75 -8.23
CA CYS A 26 22.14 8.43 -8.05
C CYS A 26 22.56 7.38 -9.09
N SER A 27 23.22 7.75 -10.19
CA SER A 27 23.71 6.86 -11.25
C SER A 27 24.93 6.03 -10.84
N TYR A 28 24.75 5.17 -9.83
CA TYR A 28 25.80 4.30 -9.31
C TYR A 28 25.32 2.85 -9.19
N VAL A 29 26.24 1.90 -9.34
CA VAL A 29 25.99 0.47 -9.06
C VAL A 29 27.12 -0.15 -8.25
N ILE A 30 26.79 -1.13 -7.42
CA ILE A 30 27.76 -1.98 -6.74
C ILE A 30 28.26 -3.00 -7.77
N ASP A 31 29.54 -2.90 -8.08
CA ASP A 31 30.28 -3.84 -8.91
C ASP A 31 31.60 -4.16 -8.20
N SER A 32 31.73 -5.39 -7.71
CA SER A 32 32.92 -5.85 -7.00
C SER A 32 34.15 -6.02 -7.91
N THR A 33 33.96 -5.97 -9.22
CA THR A 33 35.03 -6.11 -10.21
C THR A 33 35.56 -4.76 -10.71
N CYS A 34 34.88 -3.66 -10.36
CA CYS A 34 35.27 -2.32 -10.77
C CYS A 34 36.23 -1.67 -9.76
N PHE A 35 37.35 -1.16 -10.26
CA PHE A 35 38.40 -0.50 -9.46
C PHE A 35 38.43 1.03 -9.65
N ALA A 36 37.49 1.59 -10.42
CA ALA A 36 37.40 3.03 -10.63
C ALA A 36 37.03 3.76 -9.33
N PRO A 37 37.30 5.08 -9.20
CA PRO A 37 36.80 5.88 -8.08
C PRO A 37 35.30 5.69 -7.89
N GLY A 38 34.89 5.43 -6.65
CA GLY A 38 33.50 5.14 -6.31
C GLY A 38 32.97 6.05 -5.21
N LYS A 39 31.65 6.02 -5.04
CA LYS A 39 30.91 6.70 -3.98
C LYS A 39 30.51 5.69 -2.90
N THR A 40 30.51 6.13 -1.65
CA THR A 40 30.03 5.31 -0.54
C THR A 40 28.53 5.49 -0.37
N PHE A 41 27.80 4.38 -0.39
CA PHE A 41 26.40 4.30 -0.02
C PHE A 41 26.27 3.41 1.22
N PHE A 42 25.38 3.78 2.12
CA PHE A 42 25.06 3.04 3.33
C PHE A 42 23.90 2.07 3.07
N ALA A 43 24.02 0.84 3.57
CA ALA A 43 22.95 -0.14 3.54
C ALA A 43 22.13 -0.05 4.84
N GLU A 44 20.82 0.16 4.71
CA GLU A 44 19.93 0.28 5.88
C GLU A 44 19.61 -1.08 6.47
N ARG A 45 20.01 -1.28 7.72
CA ARG A 45 19.71 -2.50 8.49
C ARG A 45 18.38 -2.39 9.19
N TYR A 46 17.53 -3.38 8.95
CA TYR A 46 16.23 -3.54 9.61
C TYR A 46 15.84 -5.01 9.65
N GLY A 47 14.91 -5.32 10.55
CA GLY A 47 14.36 -6.64 10.79
C GLY A 47 12.91 -6.78 10.33
N GLY A 48 12.17 -7.61 11.04
CA GLY A 48 10.74 -7.78 10.91
C GLY A 48 10.29 -8.90 9.98
N SER A 49 8.99 -9.17 9.99
CA SER A 49 8.39 -10.17 9.13
C SER A 49 8.50 -9.76 7.65
N GLY A 50 8.57 -10.75 6.75
CA GLY A 50 8.56 -10.52 5.31
C GLY A 50 9.91 -10.17 4.67
N ILE A 51 10.97 -9.89 5.45
CA ILE A 51 12.31 -9.63 4.88
C ILE A 51 13.09 -10.91 4.50
N GLN A 52 12.46 -12.08 4.66
CA GLN A 52 13.04 -13.40 4.41
C GLN A 52 14.38 -13.60 5.13
N ARG A 53 15.46 -13.91 4.39
CA ARG A 53 16.80 -14.16 4.92
C ARG A 53 17.70 -12.91 4.89
N ASN A 54 17.21 -11.77 4.43
CA ASN A 54 18.01 -10.55 4.31
C ASN A 54 18.11 -9.80 5.65
N GLY A 55 19.15 -8.99 5.80
CA GLY A 55 19.43 -8.20 7.01
C GLY A 55 18.96 -6.74 6.94
N GLY A 56 18.06 -6.43 6.01
CA GLY A 56 17.57 -5.09 5.70
C GLY A 56 17.47 -4.84 4.20
N GLY A 57 17.77 -3.62 3.76
CA GLY A 57 17.70 -3.18 2.38
C GLY A 57 18.82 -3.77 1.52
N ALA A 58 18.79 -5.07 1.23
CA ALA A 58 19.86 -5.84 0.59
C ALA A 58 20.24 -5.40 -0.84
N ARG A 59 19.40 -4.58 -1.47
CA ARG A 59 19.60 -4.02 -2.81
C ARG A 59 19.46 -2.50 -2.88
N CYS A 60 19.53 -1.85 -1.73
CA CYS A 60 19.38 -0.41 -1.60
C CYS A 60 20.70 0.21 -1.12
N GLY A 61 20.94 1.45 -1.53
CA GLY A 61 22.02 2.29 -1.02
C GLY A 61 21.50 3.68 -0.68
N PHE A 62 21.86 4.19 0.50
CA PHE A 62 21.56 5.54 0.95
C PHE A 62 22.83 6.39 0.92
N ASP A 63 22.80 7.55 0.27
CA ASP A 63 23.98 8.43 0.14
C ASP A 63 23.99 9.62 1.11
N GLY A 64 23.00 9.73 1.99
CA GLY A 64 22.79 10.91 2.85
C GLY A 64 21.59 11.75 2.41
N CYS A 65 21.22 11.71 1.13
CA CYS A 65 20.11 12.47 0.56
C CYS A 65 19.02 11.56 0.00
N TYR A 66 19.41 10.56 -0.81
CA TYR A 66 18.51 9.69 -1.56
C TYR A 66 18.75 8.22 -1.23
N GLN A 67 17.68 7.43 -1.27
CA GLN A 67 17.75 5.98 -1.27
C GLN A 67 17.61 5.47 -2.72
N VAL A 68 18.60 4.73 -3.18
CA VAL A 68 18.66 4.14 -4.53
C VAL A 68 18.44 2.63 -4.44
N LYS A 69 17.31 2.14 -4.97
CA LYS A 69 16.97 0.71 -5.06
C LYS A 69 17.38 0.16 -6.43
N GLY A 70 17.96 -1.05 -6.45
CA GLY A 70 18.51 -1.65 -7.67
C GLY A 70 20.01 -1.38 -7.88
N ILE A 71 20.64 -0.73 -6.89
CA ILE A 71 22.06 -0.37 -6.90
C ILE A 71 22.96 -1.60 -6.99
N GLY A 72 22.49 -2.79 -6.62
CA GLY A 72 23.27 -4.03 -6.59
C GLY A 72 23.28 -4.67 -5.22
N ALA A 73 23.81 -5.88 -5.15
CA ALA A 73 23.91 -6.67 -3.91
C ALA A 73 24.83 -5.97 -2.89
N ASN A 74 24.37 -5.85 -1.65
CA ASN A 74 25.16 -5.28 -0.56
C ASN A 74 25.35 -6.30 0.59
N PRO A 75 26.12 -5.97 1.65
CA PRO A 75 26.40 -6.90 2.76
C PRO A 75 25.18 -7.42 3.53
N LEU A 76 23.97 -6.91 3.26
CA LEU A 76 22.72 -7.35 3.90
C LEU A 76 22.00 -8.45 3.11
N VAL A 77 22.53 -8.88 1.96
CA VAL A 77 22.08 -10.11 1.30
C VAL A 77 22.38 -11.31 2.20
N GLY A 78 21.33 -12.04 2.58
CA GLY A 78 21.46 -13.22 3.43
C GLY A 78 22.01 -14.44 2.70
N GLN A 79 22.64 -15.34 3.44
CA GLN A 79 22.95 -16.67 2.93
C GLN A 79 21.67 -17.40 2.51
N GLY A 80 21.69 -17.97 1.30
CA GLY A 80 20.57 -18.71 0.73
C GLY A 80 19.38 -17.84 0.34
N THR A 81 19.57 -16.53 0.10
CA THR A 81 18.65 -15.70 -0.67
C THR A 81 18.61 -16.20 -2.13
N ASP A 82 17.43 -16.21 -2.75
CA ASP A 82 17.22 -16.71 -4.11
C ASP A 82 17.95 -15.87 -5.17
N GLY A 83 18.22 -16.48 -6.34
CA GLY A 83 18.99 -15.86 -7.44
C GLY A 83 18.44 -14.50 -7.90
N ARG A 84 17.12 -14.34 -7.89
CA ARG A 84 16.42 -13.09 -8.28
C ARG A 84 16.67 -11.94 -7.31
N HIS A 85 17.00 -12.22 -6.06
CA HIS A 85 17.18 -11.21 -5.02
C HIS A 85 18.62 -11.11 -4.53
N SER A 86 19.46 -12.09 -4.84
CA SER A 86 20.86 -12.13 -4.45
C SER A 86 21.75 -11.21 -5.27
N ASN A 87 21.43 -10.93 -6.54
CA ASN A 87 22.21 -10.02 -7.40
C ASN A 87 21.96 -8.53 -7.10
N GLY A 88 20.90 -8.21 -6.35
CA GLY A 88 20.49 -6.86 -5.98
C GLY A 88 20.11 -5.93 -7.15
N ALA A 89 19.85 -6.49 -8.33
CA ALA A 89 19.33 -5.74 -9.47
C ALA A 89 17.82 -5.44 -9.31
N LEU A 90 17.36 -4.43 -10.05
CA LEU A 90 15.95 -4.11 -10.24
C LEU A 90 15.71 -3.96 -11.75
N GLY A 91 14.73 -4.68 -12.28
CA GLY A 91 14.32 -4.53 -13.68
C GLY A 91 13.56 -3.23 -13.91
N ALA A 92 13.72 -2.64 -15.09
CA ALA A 92 13.08 -1.37 -15.44
C ALA A 92 11.55 -1.40 -15.34
N ILE A 93 10.91 -2.51 -15.74
CA ILE A 93 9.46 -2.71 -15.63
C ILE A 93 8.99 -2.53 -14.18
N HIS A 94 9.71 -3.15 -13.24
CA HIS A 94 9.41 -3.09 -11.81
C HIS A 94 9.62 -1.69 -11.23
N ALA A 95 10.68 -1.00 -11.64
CA ALA A 95 10.97 0.36 -11.18
C ALA A 95 9.89 1.35 -11.62
N VAL A 96 9.50 1.32 -12.90
CA VAL A 96 8.43 2.16 -13.43
C VAL A 96 7.10 1.84 -12.75
N TYR A 97 6.75 0.57 -12.62
CA TYR A 97 5.51 0.16 -11.95
C TYR A 97 5.43 0.66 -10.50
N GLU A 98 6.50 0.52 -9.72
CA GLU A 98 6.57 1.01 -8.34
C GLU A 98 6.47 2.54 -8.28
N ALA A 99 7.11 3.26 -9.21
CA ALA A 99 7.05 4.72 -9.28
C ALA A 99 5.63 5.23 -9.59
N LEU A 100 4.98 4.68 -10.61
CA LEU A 100 3.63 5.08 -11.03
C LEU A 100 2.60 4.82 -9.92
N TRP A 101 2.61 3.62 -9.32
CA TRP A 101 1.70 3.33 -8.21
C TRP A 101 2.02 4.14 -6.96
N GLY A 102 3.29 4.39 -6.68
CA GLY A 102 3.69 5.27 -5.58
C GLY A 102 3.11 6.67 -5.73
N GLU A 103 3.15 7.24 -6.92
CA GLU A 103 2.57 8.56 -7.20
C GLU A 103 1.03 8.54 -7.07
N VAL A 104 0.36 7.55 -7.65
CA VAL A 104 -1.10 7.41 -7.56
C VAL A 104 -1.54 7.27 -6.10
N LEU A 105 -0.95 6.33 -5.36
CA LEU A 105 -1.34 6.04 -3.99
C LEU A 105 -0.98 7.16 -3.02
N SER A 106 0.07 7.94 -3.29
CA SER A 106 0.39 9.11 -2.46
C SER A 106 -0.74 10.12 -2.36
N ARG A 107 -1.62 10.16 -3.38
CA ARG A 107 -2.76 11.09 -3.47
C ARG A 107 -4.08 10.48 -2.99
N LEU A 108 -4.17 9.17 -2.84
CA LEU A 108 -5.42 8.46 -2.56
C LEU A 108 -5.45 7.83 -1.16
N LEU A 109 -4.31 7.34 -0.70
CA LEU A 109 -4.18 6.68 0.59
C LEU A 109 -4.41 7.65 1.75
N PRO A 110 -5.09 7.23 2.84
CA PRO A 110 -5.40 8.10 3.97
C PRO A 110 -4.19 8.81 4.58
N TYR A 111 -3.03 8.16 4.61
CA TYR A 111 -1.78 8.78 5.09
C TYR A 111 -0.72 8.88 4.00
N GLY A 112 -1.11 8.71 2.73
CA GLY A 112 -0.22 8.79 1.58
C GLY A 112 0.72 7.59 1.41
N ALA A 113 1.73 7.78 0.56
CA ALA A 113 2.73 6.80 0.19
C ALA A 113 4.12 7.45 0.15
N VAL A 114 5.17 6.65 0.37
CA VAL A 114 6.55 7.08 0.13
C VAL A 114 6.75 7.15 -1.38
N ARG A 115 7.11 8.33 -1.87
CA ARG A 115 7.18 8.61 -3.30
C ARG A 115 8.54 8.22 -3.88
N ALA A 116 8.50 7.66 -5.07
CA ALA A 116 9.67 7.64 -5.93
C ALA A 116 9.92 9.06 -6.45
N ARG A 117 11.19 9.45 -6.57
CA ARG A 117 11.62 10.74 -7.14
C ARG A 117 12.03 10.59 -8.60
N ALA A 118 12.61 9.45 -8.97
CA ALA A 118 12.96 9.14 -10.36
C ALA A 118 13.15 7.64 -10.62
N VAL A 119 13.08 7.30 -11.91
CA VAL A 119 13.55 6.04 -12.46
C VAL A 119 14.66 6.33 -13.46
N LEU A 120 15.84 5.76 -13.22
CA LEU A 120 17.00 5.85 -14.10
C LEU A 120 17.19 4.50 -14.81
N LEU A 121 17.10 4.51 -16.14
CA LEU A 121 17.34 3.34 -16.98
C LEU A 121 18.84 3.21 -17.24
N THR A 122 19.45 2.08 -16.89
CA THR A 122 20.89 1.87 -17.07
C THR A 122 21.19 1.10 -18.35
N ASP A 123 22.44 1.15 -18.82
CA ASP A 123 22.88 0.33 -19.96
C ASP A 123 23.24 -1.11 -19.56
N LEU A 124 22.96 -1.48 -18.31
CA LEU A 124 23.20 -2.81 -17.79
C LEU A 124 21.96 -3.69 -17.95
N TYR A 125 22.18 -4.98 -18.14
CA TYR A 125 21.14 -5.99 -18.29
C TYR A 125 21.27 -7.06 -17.21
N THR A 126 20.16 -7.67 -16.83
CA THR A 126 20.14 -8.81 -15.92
C THR A 126 20.47 -10.08 -16.70
N SER A 127 21.34 -10.94 -16.16
CA SER A 127 21.87 -12.12 -16.86
C SER A 127 20.87 -13.27 -17.07
N GLU A 128 19.80 -13.34 -16.28
CA GLU A 128 18.70 -14.30 -16.45
C GLU A 128 17.40 -13.57 -16.86
N ALA A 129 16.46 -14.33 -17.43
CA ALA A 129 15.19 -13.84 -17.95
C ALA A 129 14.07 -13.99 -16.90
N TRP A 130 14.24 -13.49 -15.68
CA TRP A 130 13.22 -13.67 -14.62
C TRP A 130 11.88 -12.97 -14.92
N ASP A 131 11.93 -11.91 -15.73
CA ASP A 131 10.80 -11.01 -15.97
C ASP A 131 10.27 -11.07 -17.41
N ARG A 132 10.98 -11.79 -18.31
CA ARG A 132 10.65 -11.92 -19.73
C ARG A 132 10.69 -13.39 -20.11
N THR A 133 9.74 -13.85 -20.92
CA THR A 133 9.86 -15.16 -21.59
C THR A 133 11.01 -15.19 -22.59
N ASP A 134 11.37 -14.03 -23.14
CA ASP A 134 12.46 -13.86 -24.10
C ASP A 134 13.38 -12.68 -23.73
N GLY A 135 14.62 -12.99 -23.36
CA GLY A 135 15.73 -12.02 -23.30
C GLY A 135 16.07 -11.40 -21.94
N ALA A 136 17.23 -10.72 -21.91
CA ALA A 136 17.76 -10.04 -20.74
C ALA A 136 16.91 -8.79 -20.40
N SER A 137 16.60 -8.57 -19.12
CA SER A 137 15.84 -7.39 -18.69
C SER A 137 16.78 -6.23 -18.40
N ARG A 138 16.49 -5.04 -18.94
CA ARG A 138 17.30 -3.84 -18.69
C ARG A 138 17.17 -3.43 -17.22
N ARG A 139 18.30 -3.18 -16.57
CA ARG A 139 18.36 -2.76 -15.16
C ARG A 139 17.97 -1.30 -15.04
N ALA A 140 17.32 -0.97 -13.94
CA ALA A 140 17.01 0.39 -13.54
C ALA A 140 17.38 0.67 -12.09
N LEU A 141 17.53 1.94 -11.79
CA LEU A 141 17.69 2.48 -10.44
C LEU A 141 16.42 3.25 -10.09
N LEU A 142 15.77 2.86 -9.00
CA LEU A 142 14.62 3.58 -8.45
C LEU A 142 15.10 4.49 -7.32
N VAL A 143 15.00 5.81 -7.53
CA VAL A 143 15.38 6.83 -6.55
C VAL A 143 14.14 7.18 -5.73
N ARG A 144 14.24 7.16 -4.39
CA ARG A 144 13.14 7.50 -3.49
C ARG A 144 13.61 8.21 -2.23
N ASP A 145 12.66 8.83 -1.53
CA ASP A 145 12.93 9.47 -0.24
C ASP A 145 13.37 8.42 0.81
N PRO A 146 14.41 8.71 1.60
CA PRO A 146 14.79 7.86 2.73
C PRO A 146 13.75 7.97 3.84
N VAL A 147 13.36 6.84 4.43
CA VAL A 147 12.36 6.80 5.51
C VAL A 147 12.74 5.79 6.59
N VAL A 148 12.45 6.16 7.84
CA VAL A 148 12.49 5.21 8.97
C VAL A 148 11.19 4.41 9.00
N ARG A 149 11.30 3.14 9.40
CA ARG A 149 10.24 2.12 9.33
C ARG A 149 10.16 1.39 10.66
N PRO A 150 8.99 0.84 11.05
CA PRO A 150 8.87 -0.04 12.20
C PRO A 150 9.94 -1.14 12.24
N ALA A 151 10.18 -1.78 11.09
CA ALA A 151 11.21 -2.81 10.92
C ALA A 151 12.62 -2.40 11.37
N HIS A 152 12.99 -1.10 11.34
CA HIS A 152 14.30 -0.66 11.81
C HIS A 152 14.53 -0.99 13.28
N PHE A 153 13.47 -1.07 14.07
CA PHE A 153 13.50 -1.36 15.50
C PHE A 153 13.27 -2.83 15.83
N GLU A 154 13.03 -3.68 14.83
CA GLU A 154 12.77 -5.11 14.98
C GLU A 154 14.01 -5.95 14.71
N ARG A 155 14.06 -7.18 15.24
CA ARG A 155 15.13 -8.15 14.97
C ARG A 155 15.01 -8.77 13.58
N ALA A 156 16.13 -9.20 13.01
CA ALA A 156 16.23 -9.99 11.78
C ALA A 156 16.70 -11.42 12.12
N PRO A 157 15.84 -12.28 12.72
CA PRO A 157 16.28 -13.55 13.30
C PRO A 157 16.79 -14.57 12.28
N TYR A 158 16.34 -14.47 11.02
CA TYR A 158 16.74 -15.37 9.94
C TYR A 158 17.91 -14.84 9.10
N PHE A 159 18.40 -13.63 9.38
CA PHE A 159 19.53 -13.08 8.66
C PHE A 159 20.83 -13.76 9.06
N ARG A 160 21.47 -14.38 8.07
CA ARG A 160 22.83 -14.90 8.19
C ARG A 160 23.71 -14.13 7.19
N PRO A 161 24.67 -13.32 7.67
CA PRO A 161 25.52 -12.57 6.76
C PRO A 161 26.41 -13.52 5.95
N GLN A 162 26.83 -13.07 4.77
CA GLN A 162 27.88 -13.79 4.03
C GLN A 162 29.16 -13.86 4.89
N PRO A 163 29.95 -14.94 4.81
CA PRO A 163 31.13 -15.14 5.67
C PRO A 163 32.11 -13.95 5.63
N GLU A 164 32.31 -13.36 4.46
CA GLU A 164 33.19 -12.19 4.25
C GLU A 164 32.73 -10.91 4.98
N PHE A 165 31.44 -10.79 5.32
CA PHE A 165 30.87 -9.63 6.02
C PHE A 165 30.54 -9.90 7.48
N ALA A 166 30.60 -11.16 7.93
CA ALA A 166 30.15 -11.57 9.26
C ALA A 166 30.86 -10.81 10.40
N SER A 167 32.17 -10.57 10.27
CA SER A 167 32.96 -9.83 11.26
C SER A 167 32.74 -8.31 11.24
N ARG A 168 32.15 -7.78 10.17
CA ARG A 168 31.95 -6.33 9.95
C ARG A 168 30.58 -5.84 10.42
N LEU A 169 29.67 -6.75 10.72
CA LEU A 169 28.28 -6.43 11.06
C LEU A 169 28.03 -6.57 12.56
N LEU A 170 27.43 -5.54 13.16
CA LEU A 170 27.01 -5.60 14.56
C LEU A 170 25.99 -6.74 14.78
N HIS A 171 26.16 -7.52 15.84
CA HIS A 171 25.20 -8.55 16.21
C HIS A 171 23.78 -7.96 16.34
N ASP A 172 22.78 -8.61 15.76
CA ASP A 172 21.44 -8.03 15.58
C ASP A 172 20.76 -7.66 16.92
N ALA A 173 20.99 -8.43 17.99
CA ALA A 173 20.50 -8.07 19.33
C ALA A 173 21.08 -6.75 19.83
N ARG A 174 22.38 -6.51 19.61
CA ARG A 174 23.06 -5.27 20.00
C ARG A 174 22.60 -4.11 19.13
N ARG A 175 22.38 -4.35 17.84
CA ARG A 175 21.80 -3.35 16.94
C ARG A 175 20.43 -2.89 17.44
N VAL A 176 19.51 -3.81 17.70
CA VAL A 176 18.17 -3.45 18.20
C VAL A 176 18.25 -2.73 19.53
N SER A 177 19.06 -3.23 20.47
CA SER A 177 19.27 -2.56 21.77
C SER A 177 19.76 -1.11 21.62
N ALA A 178 20.56 -0.81 20.59
CA ALA A 178 21.04 0.54 20.32
C ALA A 178 20.01 1.42 19.61
N VAL A 179 19.30 0.89 18.61
CA VAL A 179 18.37 1.69 17.80
C VAL A 179 17.03 1.93 18.49
N ILE A 180 16.57 1.01 19.34
CA ILE A 180 15.27 1.12 20.03
C ILE A 180 15.19 2.36 20.93
N GLN A 181 16.33 2.85 21.41
CA GLN A 181 16.43 4.10 22.18
C GLN A 181 15.96 5.33 21.38
N LYS A 182 16.00 5.26 20.05
CA LYS A 182 15.56 6.33 19.15
C LYS A 182 14.09 6.21 18.75
N LEU A 183 13.44 5.07 19.00
CA LEU A 183 12.05 4.86 18.60
C LEU A 183 11.10 5.96 19.10
N PRO A 184 11.20 6.47 20.35
CA PRO A 184 10.33 7.54 20.83
C PRO A 184 10.35 8.80 19.95
N ASP A 185 11.48 9.13 19.33
CA ASP A 185 11.66 10.33 18.50
C ASP A 185 11.03 10.17 17.10
N TYR A 186 10.76 8.93 16.69
CA TYR A 186 10.15 8.62 15.39
C TYR A 186 8.68 8.25 15.48
N LEU A 187 8.12 8.10 16.69
CA LEU A 187 6.70 7.81 16.83
C LEU A 187 5.85 9.02 16.41
N PRO A 188 4.76 8.81 15.65
CA PRO A 188 3.91 9.91 15.22
C PRO A 188 3.15 10.50 16.40
N GLY A 189 3.02 11.82 16.42
CA GLY A 189 2.12 12.52 17.34
C GLY A 189 0.68 12.57 16.79
N PRO A 190 -0.34 12.68 17.65
CA PRO A 190 -1.70 12.95 17.21
C PRO A 190 -1.78 14.31 16.50
N GLU A 191 -2.57 14.42 15.43
CA GLU A 191 -2.68 15.64 14.61
C GLU A 191 -3.27 16.85 15.38
N GLN A 192 -3.91 16.63 16.54
CA GLN A 192 -4.47 17.70 17.37
C GLN A 192 -3.87 17.74 18.78
N GLY A 193 -3.36 18.92 19.14
CA GLY A 193 -2.98 19.29 20.49
C GLY A 193 -1.62 18.74 20.89
N ALA A 194 -0.57 19.56 20.74
CA ALA A 194 0.63 19.43 21.55
C ALA A 194 0.19 19.54 23.02
N ARG A 195 -0.12 18.41 23.66
CA ARG A 195 -0.24 18.37 25.11
C ARG A 195 1.08 18.87 25.67
N ASP A 196 1.02 19.74 26.67
CA ASP A 196 2.19 20.31 27.35
C ASP A 196 3.27 19.24 27.57
N ALA A 197 4.31 19.29 26.71
CA ALA A 197 5.35 18.26 26.65
C ALA A 197 6.11 18.08 27.98
N GLY A 198 5.98 19.04 28.89
CA GLY A 198 6.58 19.04 30.22
C GLY A 198 5.84 18.23 31.30
N ARG A 199 4.64 17.70 31.05
CA ARG A 199 3.85 16.98 32.08
C ARG A 199 3.61 15.49 31.83
N VAL A 200 3.92 14.96 30.65
CA VAL A 200 3.65 13.57 30.26
C VAL A 200 4.92 12.72 30.35
N SER A 201 4.86 11.56 31.01
CA SER A 201 6.00 10.63 31.11
C SER A 201 6.42 10.11 29.73
N GLN A 202 7.70 9.73 29.58
CA GLN A 202 8.19 9.16 28.32
C GLN A 202 7.43 7.89 27.93
N GLN A 203 7.07 7.05 28.90
CA GLN A 203 6.23 5.86 28.70
C GLN A 203 4.89 6.21 28.07
N GLN A 204 4.20 7.21 28.63
CA GLN A 204 2.89 7.63 28.13
C GLN A 204 3.00 8.23 26.71
N ARG A 205 4.05 9.01 26.42
CA ARG A 205 4.30 9.51 25.06
C ARG A 205 4.53 8.38 24.05
N CYS A 206 5.30 7.36 24.44
CA CYS A 206 5.52 6.20 23.57
C CYS A 206 4.22 5.45 23.31
N LEU A 207 3.41 5.24 24.35
CA LEU A 207 2.12 4.57 24.22
C LEU A 207 1.16 5.35 23.31
N GLU A 208 1.07 6.67 23.49
CA GLU A 208 0.25 7.53 22.62
C GLU A 208 0.71 7.48 21.16
N GLY A 209 2.02 7.53 20.92
CA GLY A 209 2.58 7.46 19.57
C GLY A 209 2.44 6.09 18.91
N LEU A 210 2.53 5.00 19.67
CA LEU A 210 2.25 3.64 19.18
C LEU A 210 0.77 3.49 18.79
N CYS A 211 -0.14 4.00 19.63
CA CYS A 211 -1.57 4.01 19.33
C CYS A 211 -1.87 4.87 18.10
N GLU A 212 -1.18 5.99 17.92
CA GLU A 212 -1.31 6.81 16.71
C GLU A 212 -0.83 6.07 15.46
N LEU A 213 0.36 5.46 15.50
CA LEU A 213 0.85 4.63 14.40
C LEU A 213 -0.15 3.50 14.06
N ALA A 214 -0.72 2.86 15.09
CA ALA A 214 -1.74 1.83 14.91
C ALA A 214 -3.00 2.34 14.19
N ARG A 215 -3.46 3.56 14.49
CA ARG A 215 -4.58 4.19 13.76
C ARG A 215 -4.21 4.41 12.30
N ARG A 216 -3.01 4.93 12.02
CA ARG A 216 -2.57 5.21 10.65
C ARG A 216 -2.49 3.95 9.82
N GLU A 217 -1.86 2.91 10.36
CA GLU A 217 -1.77 1.60 9.71
C GLU A 217 -3.16 0.97 9.48
N ALA A 218 -4.05 1.05 10.47
CA ALA A 218 -5.42 0.54 10.35
C ALA A 218 -6.20 1.21 9.22
N TRP A 219 -6.13 2.54 9.09
CA TRP A 219 -6.78 3.28 8.00
C TRP A 219 -6.20 2.94 6.62
N GLN A 220 -4.87 2.85 6.51
CA GLN A 220 -4.21 2.44 5.28
C GLN A 220 -4.68 1.05 4.85
N MET A 221 -4.72 0.10 5.78
CA MET A 221 -5.12 -1.28 5.50
C MET A 221 -6.61 -1.42 5.22
N ALA A 222 -7.45 -0.66 5.90
CA ALA A 222 -8.88 -0.62 5.59
C ALA A 222 -9.11 -0.08 4.18
N TYR A 223 -8.41 1.00 3.79
CA TYR A 223 -8.47 1.54 2.43
C TYR A 223 -8.16 0.44 1.41
N CYS A 224 -7.03 -0.25 1.56
CA CYS A 224 -6.62 -1.33 0.67
C CYS A 224 -7.61 -2.50 0.66
N ARG A 225 -8.10 -2.91 1.84
CA ARG A 225 -9.06 -4.02 2.00
C ARG A 225 -10.36 -3.78 1.24
N THR A 226 -10.97 -2.61 1.42
CA THR A 226 -12.30 -2.36 0.83
C THR A 226 -12.25 -2.18 -0.69
N ARG A 227 -11.06 -1.95 -1.24
CA ARG A 227 -10.78 -1.76 -2.67
C ARG A 227 -10.06 -2.96 -3.30
N TYR A 228 -9.89 -4.04 -2.55
CA TYR A 228 -9.24 -5.26 -3.00
C TYR A 228 -7.80 -5.05 -3.51
N LEU A 229 -7.06 -4.11 -2.91
CA LEU A 229 -5.66 -3.85 -3.25
C LEU A 229 -4.75 -4.68 -2.35
N ARG A 230 -4.20 -5.78 -2.87
CA ARG A 230 -3.18 -6.57 -2.18
C ARG A 230 -1.83 -5.91 -2.37
N LEU A 231 -1.07 -5.71 -1.30
CA LEU A 231 0.23 -5.02 -1.32
C LEU A 231 1.44 -5.95 -1.16
N THR A 232 1.27 -7.10 -0.51
CA THR A 232 2.34 -7.90 0.10
C THR A 232 3.15 -7.12 1.14
N THR A 233 2.43 -6.44 2.04
CA THR A 233 3.06 -5.54 3.02
C THR A 233 3.56 -6.24 4.28
N SER A 234 4.46 -5.57 4.99
CA SER A 234 4.97 -5.94 6.31
C SER A 234 5.48 -4.68 7.02
N PRO A 235 5.96 -4.76 8.28
CA PRO A 235 6.56 -3.62 8.97
C PRO A 235 7.77 -3.01 8.25
N SER A 236 8.35 -3.70 7.26
CA SER A 236 9.41 -3.16 6.40
C SER A 236 8.89 -2.34 5.22
N ASN A 237 7.58 -2.32 4.95
CA ASN A 237 6.97 -1.66 3.79
C ASN A 237 6.07 -0.47 4.22
N LEU A 238 6.34 0.08 5.41
CA LEU A 238 5.65 1.24 5.96
C LEU A 238 6.65 2.19 6.64
N ALA A 239 6.46 3.49 6.48
CA ALA A 239 7.21 4.51 7.19
C ALA A 239 6.59 4.79 8.57
N MET A 240 7.39 5.27 9.52
CA MET A 240 6.94 5.59 10.88
C MET A 240 5.82 6.65 10.95
N ASP A 241 5.59 7.40 9.88
CA ASP A 241 4.49 8.36 9.75
C ASP A 241 3.19 7.75 9.19
N GLY A 242 3.17 6.45 8.88
CA GLY A 242 2.03 5.72 8.33
C GLY A 242 1.99 5.64 6.81
N ARG A 243 2.94 6.24 6.07
CA ARG A 243 3.01 6.11 4.61
C ARG A 243 3.38 4.69 4.18
N LEU A 244 2.64 4.13 3.23
CA LEU A 244 2.96 2.83 2.61
C LEU A 244 4.08 2.98 1.57
N MET A 245 4.82 1.90 1.32
CA MET A 245 5.87 1.87 0.29
C MET A 245 6.10 0.47 -0.29
N ASP A 246 6.95 0.37 -1.32
CA ASP A 246 7.30 -0.87 -2.02
C ASP A 246 6.11 -1.52 -2.75
N PHE A 247 5.57 -0.78 -3.73
CA PHE A 247 4.36 -1.18 -4.48
C PHE A 247 4.60 -2.18 -5.59
N ASN A 248 5.79 -2.78 -5.69
CA ASN A 248 6.02 -3.85 -6.66
C ASN A 248 5.04 -5.01 -6.44
N GLY A 249 4.76 -5.37 -5.19
CA GLY A 249 3.82 -6.43 -4.85
C GLY A 249 2.35 -6.12 -5.14
N LEU A 250 2.02 -4.87 -5.49
CA LEU A 250 0.63 -4.42 -5.60
C LEU A 250 -0.13 -5.14 -6.72
N SER A 251 -1.35 -5.57 -6.42
CA SER A 251 -2.31 -6.10 -7.39
C SER A 251 -3.74 -5.82 -6.94
N SER A 252 -4.60 -5.39 -7.86
CA SER A 252 -6.05 -5.43 -7.66
C SER A 252 -6.53 -6.88 -7.68
N LEU A 253 -7.39 -7.25 -6.75
CA LEU A 253 -8.08 -8.55 -6.67
C LEU A 253 -9.59 -8.34 -6.67
N PHE A 254 -10.05 -7.34 -7.44
CA PHE A 254 -11.44 -6.95 -7.44
C PHE A 254 -12.35 -8.11 -7.90
N PRO A 255 -13.50 -8.33 -7.23
CA PRO A 255 -14.41 -9.44 -7.56
C PRO A 255 -14.84 -9.43 -9.03
N GLY A 256 -14.67 -10.57 -9.70
CA GLY A 256 -15.05 -10.75 -11.11
C GLY A 256 -13.91 -10.53 -12.13
N ASP A 257 -12.79 -9.93 -11.74
CA ASP A 257 -11.65 -9.70 -12.66
C ASP A 257 -10.78 -10.96 -12.87
N TYR A 258 -10.91 -11.96 -12.00
CA TYR A 258 -10.08 -13.17 -12.02
C TYR A 258 -10.95 -14.44 -11.99
N PRO A 259 -10.47 -15.54 -12.61
CA PRO A 259 -11.05 -16.85 -12.39
C PRO A 259 -10.97 -17.25 -10.92
N GLU A 260 -12.02 -17.90 -10.41
CA GLU A 260 -12.07 -18.42 -9.04
C GLU A 260 -11.24 -19.70 -8.91
N ASP A 261 -9.93 -19.56 -9.03
CA ASP A 261 -8.96 -20.65 -8.90
C ASP A 261 -8.21 -20.63 -7.56
N PHE A 262 -7.36 -21.63 -7.33
CA PHE A 262 -6.55 -21.73 -6.11
C PHE A 262 -5.62 -20.51 -5.91
N GLY A 263 -5.03 -19.99 -6.99
CA GLY A 263 -4.11 -18.86 -6.95
C GLY A 263 -4.80 -17.54 -6.58
N TYR A 264 -6.01 -17.31 -7.10
CA TYR A 264 -6.86 -16.18 -6.69
C TYR A 264 -7.27 -16.31 -5.21
N ARG A 265 -7.72 -17.49 -4.78
CA ARG A 265 -8.10 -17.73 -3.37
C ARG A 265 -6.92 -17.53 -2.41
N LEU A 266 -5.72 -17.96 -2.79
CA LEU A 266 -4.51 -17.72 -2.02
C LEU A 266 -4.22 -16.22 -1.87
N ARG A 267 -4.26 -15.47 -2.99
CA ARG A 267 -4.03 -14.02 -2.98
C ARG A 267 -5.06 -13.25 -2.17
N ILE A 268 -6.34 -13.64 -2.22
CA ILE A 268 -7.38 -13.08 -1.35
C ILE A 268 -7.09 -13.38 0.12
N THR A 269 -6.67 -14.60 0.45
CA THR A 269 -6.30 -14.98 1.81
C THR A 269 -5.11 -14.15 2.32
N GLU A 270 -4.16 -13.81 1.44
CA GLU A 270 -3.03 -12.95 1.79
C GLU A 270 -3.47 -11.51 2.04
N LEU A 271 -4.28 -10.91 1.14
CA LEU A 271 -4.93 -9.61 1.37
C LEU A 271 -5.68 -9.60 2.71
N GLU A 272 -6.33 -10.71 3.03
CA GLU A 272 -7.07 -10.88 4.28
C GLU A 272 -6.17 -10.85 5.54
N LYS A 273 -4.91 -11.29 5.41
CA LYS A 273 -3.94 -11.39 6.49
C LYS A 273 -3.05 -10.16 6.66
N GLU A 274 -2.89 -9.32 5.63
CA GLU A 274 -2.02 -8.12 5.67
C GLU A 274 -2.19 -7.24 6.92
N PRO A 275 -3.41 -6.90 7.40
CA PRO A 275 -3.56 -6.07 8.60
C PRO A 275 -3.01 -6.75 9.86
N ALA A 276 -3.15 -8.08 9.97
CA ALA A 276 -2.65 -8.83 11.13
C ALA A 276 -1.11 -8.87 11.15
N VAL A 277 -0.47 -8.87 9.98
CA VAL A 277 1.00 -8.81 9.87
C VAL A 277 1.54 -7.48 10.42
N LEU A 278 0.86 -6.37 10.13
CA LEU A 278 1.24 -5.05 10.65
C LEU A 278 0.97 -4.92 12.15
N LEU A 279 -0.19 -5.40 12.62
CA LEU A 279 -0.49 -5.46 14.05
C LEU A 279 0.55 -6.26 14.83
N GLN A 280 1.05 -7.37 14.28
CA GLN A 280 2.14 -8.11 14.91
C GLN A 280 3.41 -7.26 15.03
N GLY A 281 3.78 -6.52 13.99
CA GLY A 281 4.93 -5.59 14.04
C GLY A 281 4.77 -4.52 15.13
N LEU A 282 3.58 -3.95 15.28
CA LEU A 282 3.29 -3.00 16.37
C LEU A 282 3.44 -3.63 17.76
N CYS A 283 2.96 -4.87 17.93
CA CYS A 283 3.14 -5.63 19.17
C CYS A 283 4.61 -5.94 19.44
N ASP A 284 5.40 -6.20 18.40
CA ASP A 284 6.85 -6.42 18.51
C ASP A 284 7.56 -5.13 18.95
N LEU A 285 7.15 -3.95 18.45
CA LEU A 285 7.67 -2.66 18.96
C LEU A 285 7.38 -2.47 20.45
N CYS A 286 6.17 -2.80 20.90
CA CYS A 286 5.80 -2.75 22.33
C CYS A 286 6.69 -3.68 23.18
N LEU A 287 6.99 -4.86 22.66
CA LEU A 287 7.89 -5.82 23.30
C LEU A 287 9.32 -5.27 23.39
N TYR A 288 9.86 -4.69 22.31
CA TYR A 288 11.22 -4.16 22.33
C TYR A 288 11.37 -2.93 23.22
N LEU A 289 10.36 -2.05 23.26
CA LEU A 289 10.34 -0.91 24.21
C LEU A 289 10.33 -1.39 25.66
N GLY A 290 9.45 -2.31 26.03
CA GLY A 290 9.43 -2.85 27.40
C GLY A 290 10.70 -3.61 27.76
N LYS A 291 11.32 -4.32 26.79
CA LYS A 291 12.57 -5.03 27.03
C LYS A 291 13.78 -4.12 27.25
N TYR A 292 13.90 -3.04 26.48
CA TYR A 292 15.15 -2.25 26.42
C TYR A 292 15.05 -0.83 26.99
N LEU A 293 13.85 -0.29 27.20
CA LEU A 293 13.64 1.05 27.76
C LEU A 293 12.79 1.05 29.03
N PHE A 294 11.80 0.16 29.11
CA PHE A 294 10.84 0.15 30.20
C PHE A 294 10.83 -1.20 30.91
N ASP A 295 9.65 -1.78 31.13
CA ASP A 295 9.47 -3.05 31.83
C ASP A 295 8.38 -3.90 31.17
N THR A 296 8.14 -5.10 31.72
CA THR A 296 7.13 -6.04 31.25
C THR A 296 5.70 -5.51 31.43
N GLY A 297 5.46 -4.68 32.45
CA GLY A 297 4.16 -4.03 32.67
C GLY A 297 3.80 -3.07 31.53
N PHE A 298 4.78 -2.29 31.06
CA PHE A 298 4.64 -1.47 29.86
C PHE A 298 4.29 -2.32 28.63
N THR A 299 5.00 -3.43 28.38
CA THR A 299 4.71 -4.30 27.23
C THR A 299 3.27 -4.81 27.24
N GLU A 300 2.81 -5.34 28.38
CA GLU A 300 1.45 -5.89 28.50
C GLU A 300 0.36 -4.82 28.34
N GLN A 301 0.58 -3.62 28.91
CA GLN A 301 -0.33 -2.51 28.74
C GLN A 301 -0.36 -2.03 27.29
N ALA A 302 0.82 -1.79 26.70
CA ALA A 302 0.95 -1.25 25.36
C ALA A 302 0.37 -2.18 24.30
N GLN A 303 0.68 -3.49 24.36
CA GLN A 303 0.13 -4.46 23.41
C GLN A 303 -1.40 -4.54 23.47
N ARG A 304 -1.98 -4.49 24.68
CA ARG A 304 -3.44 -4.47 24.86
C ARG A 304 -4.06 -3.23 24.21
N GLN A 305 -3.55 -2.05 24.54
CA GLN A 305 -4.10 -0.79 24.02
C GLN A 305 -3.91 -0.65 22.51
N VAL A 306 -2.73 -0.95 21.99
CA VAL A 306 -2.42 -0.89 20.56
C VAL A 306 -3.28 -1.86 19.77
N THR A 307 -3.47 -3.08 20.27
CA THR A 307 -4.35 -4.07 19.63
C THR A 307 -5.79 -3.59 19.56
N GLU A 308 -6.31 -3.05 20.67
CA GLU A 308 -7.67 -2.54 20.73
C GLU A 308 -7.85 -1.35 19.78
N VAL A 309 -6.93 -0.39 19.80
CA VAL A 309 -6.95 0.78 18.92
C VAL A 309 -6.88 0.36 17.45
N PHE A 310 -5.98 -0.55 17.09
CA PHE A 310 -5.87 -1.04 15.72
C PHE A 310 -7.17 -1.71 15.25
N ARG A 311 -7.72 -2.63 16.05
CA ARG A 311 -8.91 -3.41 15.67
C ARG A 311 -10.14 -2.53 15.50
N THR A 312 -10.42 -1.69 16.49
CA THR A 312 -11.57 -0.78 16.47
C THR A 312 -11.46 0.22 15.33
N THR A 313 -10.27 0.81 15.13
CA THR A 313 -10.03 1.75 14.03
C THR A 313 -10.14 1.05 12.66
N PHE A 314 -9.58 -0.15 12.51
CA PHE A 314 -9.61 -0.89 11.26
C PHE A 314 -11.04 -1.28 10.87
N GLU A 315 -11.82 -1.77 11.82
CA GLU A 315 -13.23 -2.13 11.60
C GLU A 315 -14.05 -0.90 11.17
N GLU A 316 -13.95 0.20 11.92
CA GLU A 316 -14.65 1.44 11.61
C GLU A 316 -14.23 2.00 10.24
N ALA A 317 -12.93 2.00 9.95
CA ALA A 317 -12.39 2.43 8.66
C ALA A 317 -12.86 1.55 7.50
N CYS A 318 -13.06 0.24 7.71
CA CYS A 318 -13.64 -0.65 6.70
C CYS A 318 -15.10 -0.28 6.41
N PHE A 319 -15.90 0.01 7.44
CA PHE A 319 -17.27 0.47 7.23
C PHE A 319 -17.31 1.77 6.41
N HIS A 320 -16.47 2.75 6.76
CA HIS A 320 -16.33 3.98 5.95
C HIS A 320 -15.92 3.68 4.52
N GLY A 321 -14.93 2.81 4.33
CA GLY A 321 -14.44 2.43 3.00
C GLY A 321 -15.52 1.78 2.14
N TYR A 322 -16.34 0.87 2.69
CA TYR A 322 -17.42 0.23 1.93
C TYR A 322 -18.57 1.18 1.64
N LEU A 323 -18.94 2.06 2.57
CA LEU A 323 -19.95 3.09 2.33
C LEU A 323 -19.51 4.06 1.22
N GLU A 324 -18.24 4.43 1.18
CA GLU A 324 -17.70 5.25 0.08
C GLU A 324 -17.75 4.52 -1.26
N GLN A 325 -17.45 3.22 -1.32
CA GLN A 325 -17.62 2.43 -2.55
C GLN A 325 -19.08 2.39 -3.02
N LEU A 326 -20.03 2.50 -2.07
CA LEU A 326 -21.45 2.59 -2.34
C LEU A 326 -21.94 4.02 -2.63
N GLY A 327 -21.06 5.02 -2.68
CA GLY A 327 -21.45 6.41 -2.92
C GLY A 327 -22.13 7.10 -1.74
N ILE A 328 -21.95 6.60 -0.51
CA ILE A 328 -22.51 7.15 0.72
C ILE A 328 -21.40 7.90 1.49
N PRO A 329 -21.31 9.25 1.38
CA PRO A 329 -20.24 10.01 2.02
C PRO A 329 -20.54 10.24 3.51
N LEU A 330 -19.92 9.47 4.40
CA LEU A 330 -19.89 9.78 5.82
C LEU A 330 -18.65 10.61 6.15
N THR A 331 -18.85 11.85 6.57
CA THR A 331 -17.77 12.75 6.98
C THR A 331 -17.71 12.82 8.50
N GLY A 332 -16.64 12.26 9.09
CA GLY A 332 -16.34 12.40 10.53
C GLY A 332 -17.49 12.00 11.45
N ALA A 333 -18.28 10.99 11.05
CA ALA A 333 -19.43 10.52 11.81
C ALA A 333 -19.27 9.03 12.06
N VAL A 334 -19.48 8.61 13.32
CA VAL A 334 -19.52 7.20 13.71
C VAL A 334 -20.55 6.46 12.86
N VAL A 335 -20.17 5.30 12.34
CA VAL A 335 -21.04 4.45 11.53
C VAL A 335 -22.10 3.82 12.45
N THR A 336 -23.35 4.21 12.24
CA THR A 336 -24.48 3.75 13.05
C THR A 336 -24.91 2.32 12.69
N PRO A 337 -25.63 1.60 13.57
CA PRO A 337 -26.06 0.23 13.31
C PRO A 337 -26.81 0.01 11.98
N PRO A 338 -27.73 0.89 11.54
CA PRO A 338 -28.39 0.75 10.23
C PRO A 338 -27.41 0.80 9.04
N LEU A 339 -26.36 1.61 9.13
CA LEU A 339 -25.34 1.68 8.10
C LEU A 339 -24.40 0.48 8.13
N LYS A 340 -24.09 -0.07 9.32
CA LYS A 340 -23.35 -1.34 9.44
C LYS A 340 -24.13 -2.48 8.80
N GLN A 341 -25.46 -2.53 8.98
CA GLN A 341 -26.33 -3.51 8.32
C GLN A 341 -26.34 -3.34 6.80
N LEU A 342 -26.41 -2.11 6.29
CA LEU A 342 -26.30 -1.84 4.85
C LEU A 342 -24.98 -2.38 4.28
N VAL A 343 -23.85 -2.12 4.94
CA VAL A 343 -22.54 -2.67 4.54
C VAL A 343 -22.53 -4.19 4.59
N HIS A 344 -23.14 -4.81 5.60
CA HIS A 344 -23.28 -6.26 5.66
C HIS A 344 -24.03 -6.83 4.45
N GLY A 345 -25.13 -6.19 4.06
CA GLY A 345 -25.85 -6.50 2.82
C GLY A 345 -24.96 -6.46 1.58
N PHE A 346 -24.11 -5.43 1.47
CA PHE A 346 -23.15 -5.32 0.37
C PHE A 346 -22.07 -6.42 0.39
N LEU A 347 -21.54 -6.76 1.56
CA LEU A 347 -20.54 -7.83 1.70
C LEU A 347 -21.10 -9.20 1.31
N MET A 348 -22.36 -9.47 1.64
CA MET A 348 -23.06 -10.70 1.20
C MET A 348 -23.14 -10.78 -0.32
N LEU A 349 -23.54 -9.69 -0.99
CA LEU A 349 -23.52 -9.61 -2.45
C LEU A 349 -22.11 -9.81 -3.00
N SER A 350 -21.13 -9.10 -2.44
CA SER A 350 -19.74 -9.17 -2.88
C SER A 350 -19.14 -10.57 -2.74
N ALA A 351 -19.53 -11.33 -1.72
CA ALA A 351 -19.11 -12.72 -1.55
C ALA A 351 -19.71 -13.64 -2.62
N ARG A 352 -20.96 -13.40 -3.01
CA ARG A 352 -21.67 -14.20 -4.01
C ARG A 352 -21.17 -13.94 -5.43
N PHE A 353 -20.87 -12.69 -5.76
CA PHE A 353 -20.46 -12.22 -7.08
C PHE A 353 -18.92 -12.17 -7.26
N ARG A 354 -18.19 -13.08 -6.59
CA ARG A 354 -16.73 -13.23 -6.80
C ARG A 354 -16.36 -13.91 -8.12
N LYS A 355 -17.30 -14.62 -8.76
CA LYS A 355 -17.08 -15.35 -10.01
C LYS A 355 -16.98 -14.40 -11.20
N PRO A 356 -16.07 -14.63 -12.15
CA PRO A 356 -16.02 -13.85 -13.38
C PRO A 356 -17.27 -14.09 -14.22
N GLY A 357 -17.73 -13.03 -14.88
CA GLY A 357 -18.90 -13.05 -15.75
C GLY A 357 -19.29 -11.63 -16.13
N TYR A 358 -18.86 -11.17 -17.29
CA TYR A 358 -19.26 -9.86 -17.77
C TYR A 358 -20.73 -9.91 -18.21
N SER A 359 -21.49 -8.89 -17.82
CA SER A 359 -22.78 -8.65 -18.47
C SER A 359 -22.54 -8.27 -19.94
N GLU A 360 -23.55 -8.39 -20.81
CA GLU A 360 -23.47 -7.93 -22.21
C GLU A 360 -23.06 -6.44 -22.35
N LYS A 361 -23.14 -5.67 -21.26
CA LYS A 361 -22.77 -4.25 -21.19
C LYS A 361 -21.34 -3.98 -20.69
N GLY A 362 -20.55 -5.03 -20.41
CA GLY A 362 -19.19 -4.90 -19.88
C GLY A 362 -19.11 -4.60 -18.37
N ASP A 363 -20.24 -4.51 -17.68
CA ASP A 363 -20.27 -4.32 -16.22
C ASP A 363 -19.74 -5.59 -15.50
N SER A 364 -19.05 -5.41 -14.37
CA SER A 364 -18.67 -6.55 -13.50
C SER A 364 -19.93 -7.16 -12.84
N PRO A 365 -19.95 -8.45 -12.50
CA PRO A 365 -21.12 -9.08 -11.87
C PRO A 365 -21.56 -8.36 -10.59
N LEU A 366 -20.60 -7.92 -9.77
CA LEU A 366 -20.86 -7.19 -8.53
C LEU A 366 -21.42 -5.79 -8.79
N GLN A 367 -20.87 -5.07 -9.77
CA GLN A 367 -21.40 -3.76 -10.19
C GLN A 367 -22.84 -3.88 -10.68
N HIS A 368 -23.11 -4.87 -11.53
CA HIS A 368 -24.44 -5.13 -12.08
C HIS A 368 -25.45 -5.41 -10.95
N ALA A 369 -25.10 -6.30 -10.02
CA ALA A 369 -25.97 -6.64 -8.88
C ALA A 369 -26.23 -5.44 -7.96
N ALA A 370 -25.20 -4.64 -7.65
CA ALA A 370 -25.35 -3.46 -6.81
C ALA A 370 -26.22 -2.38 -7.46
N VAL A 371 -26.05 -2.13 -8.76
CA VAL A 371 -26.89 -1.21 -9.53
C VAL A 371 -28.34 -1.69 -9.58
N ALA A 372 -28.56 -2.98 -9.84
CA ALA A 372 -29.90 -3.55 -9.88
C ALA A 372 -30.62 -3.43 -8.53
N LEU A 373 -29.89 -3.58 -7.42
CA LEU A 373 -30.41 -3.34 -6.08
C LEU A 373 -30.86 -1.88 -5.89
N ILE A 374 -30.02 -0.91 -6.27
CA ILE A 374 -30.34 0.52 -6.17
C ILE A 374 -31.57 0.88 -7.01
N ARG A 375 -31.67 0.34 -8.24
CA ARG A 375 -32.86 0.53 -9.09
C ARG A 375 -34.12 -0.10 -8.50
N GLY A 376 -33.99 -1.27 -7.87
CA GLY A 376 -35.06 -1.91 -7.11
C GLY A 376 -35.62 -1.02 -6.01
N LEU A 377 -34.76 -0.27 -5.29
CA LEU A 377 -35.19 0.69 -4.27
C LEU A 377 -35.97 1.89 -4.85
N ARG A 378 -35.78 2.21 -6.14
CA ARG A 378 -36.51 3.27 -6.85
C ARG A 378 -37.88 2.81 -7.39
N ASN A 379 -38.24 1.54 -7.20
CA ASN A 379 -39.37 0.89 -7.90
C ASN A 379 -39.27 0.99 -9.43
N GLU A 380 -38.07 1.20 -9.97
CA GLU A 380 -37.85 1.18 -11.41
C GLU A 380 -37.83 -0.27 -11.87
N THR A 381 -38.96 -0.74 -12.39
CA THR A 381 -39.04 -2.01 -13.12
C THR A 381 -38.23 -1.92 -14.40
N ALA A 382 -36.91 -2.10 -14.32
CA ALA A 382 -36.03 -2.24 -15.48
C ALA A 382 -35.51 -3.69 -15.55
N ALA A 383 -36.07 -4.46 -16.50
CA ALA A 383 -35.98 -5.90 -16.78
C ALA A 383 -34.56 -6.49 -17.01
N PRO A 384 -34.39 -7.84 -17.08
CA PRO A 384 -35.30 -8.96 -16.79
C PRO A 384 -35.16 -9.42 -15.33
N ARG A 385 -36.13 -10.20 -14.83
CA ARG A 385 -35.99 -10.90 -13.53
C ARG A 385 -34.88 -11.94 -13.65
N GLU A 386 -33.62 -11.53 -13.48
CA GLU A 386 -32.52 -12.48 -13.32
C GLU A 386 -32.85 -13.41 -12.14
N HIS A 387 -32.51 -14.69 -12.27
CA HIS A 387 -32.90 -15.72 -11.32
C HIS A 387 -32.52 -15.39 -9.87
N TRP A 388 -31.38 -14.71 -9.68
CA TRP A 388 -30.86 -14.34 -8.38
C TRP A 388 -31.66 -13.24 -7.65
N HIS A 389 -32.53 -12.49 -8.33
CA HIS A 389 -33.44 -11.55 -7.64
C HIS A 389 -34.38 -12.27 -6.66
N ARG A 390 -34.63 -13.56 -6.87
CA ARG A 390 -35.48 -14.39 -5.99
C ARG A 390 -34.68 -15.16 -4.94
N GLU A 391 -33.35 -15.06 -4.97
CA GLU A 391 -32.50 -15.74 -3.99
C GLU A 391 -32.50 -14.96 -2.66
N GLY A 392 -32.43 -15.69 -1.54
CA GLY A 392 -32.62 -15.14 -0.19
C GLY A 392 -31.63 -14.01 0.15
N TYR A 393 -30.36 -14.15 -0.24
CA TYR A 393 -29.34 -13.13 0.03
C TYR A 393 -29.61 -11.80 -0.67
N TYR A 394 -30.25 -11.81 -1.85
CA TYR A 394 -30.56 -10.57 -2.56
C TYR A 394 -31.69 -9.82 -1.84
N GLN A 395 -32.70 -10.55 -1.39
CA GLN A 395 -33.80 -9.99 -0.60
C GLN A 395 -33.30 -9.44 0.74
N GLU A 396 -32.39 -10.16 1.39
CA GLU A 396 -31.74 -9.70 2.62
C GLU A 396 -30.90 -8.43 2.38
N ALA A 397 -30.08 -8.41 1.33
CA ALA A 397 -29.33 -7.20 0.96
C ALA A 397 -30.25 -6.02 0.64
N LEU A 398 -31.37 -6.25 -0.07
CA LEU A 398 -32.35 -5.21 -0.37
C LEU A 398 -32.98 -4.63 0.91
N GLN A 399 -33.30 -5.48 1.90
CA GLN A 399 -33.80 -5.05 3.20
C GLN A 399 -32.77 -4.21 3.96
N CYS A 400 -31.52 -4.67 4.01
CA CYS A 400 -30.42 -3.95 4.66
C CYS A 400 -30.21 -2.56 4.03
N PHE A 401 -30.18 -2.47 2.70
CA PHE A 401 -30.06 -1.20 2.00
C PHE A 401 -31.27 -0.30 2.23
N SER A 402 -32.48 -0.82 2.13
CA SER A 402 -33.71 -0.06 2.38
C SER A 402 -33.69 0.58 3.78
N GLY A 403 -33.33 -0.20 4.81
CA GLY A 403 -33.19 0.30 6.18
C GLY A 403 -32.13 1.39 6.34
N GLY A 404 -30.94 1.20 5.77
CA GLY A 404 -29.87 2.18 5.83
C GLY A 404 -30.19 3.49 5.09
N ILE A 405 -30.78 3.40 3.90
CA ILE A 405 -31.20 4.57 3.11
C ILE A 405 -32.33 5.33 3.80
N HIS A 406 -33.31 4.61 4.37
CA HIS A 406 -34.38 5.23 5.16
C HIS A 406 -33.82 6.00 6.36
N TRP A 407 -32.87 5.41 7.08
CA TRP A 407 -32.20 6.08 8.20
C TRP A 407 -31.45 7.33 7.75
N LEU A 408 -30.69 7.27 6.64
CA LEU A 408 -29.95 8.43 6.10
C LEU A 408 -30.87 9.61 5.81
N HIS A 409 -32.06 9.34 5.28
CA HIS A 409 -33.06 10.35 4.98
C HIS A 409 -33.70 10.91 6.25
N GLN A 410 -34.08 10.06 7.21
CA GLN A 410 -34.62 10.50 8.51
C GLN A 410 -33.63 11.34 9.31
N ALA A 411 -32.35 10.98 9.28
CA ALA A 411 -31.30 11.67 10.01
C ALA A 411 -30.82 12.96 9.32
N GLY A 412 -31.38 13.33 8.15
CA GLY A 412 -30.98 14.51 7.39
C GLY A 412 -29.52 14.48 6.93
N LYS A 413 -28.96 13.28 6.72
CA LYS A 413 -27.54 13.10 6.33
C LYS A 413 -27.32 13.11 4.82
N VAL A 414 -28.40 13.11 4.05
CA VAL A 414 -28.39 13.23 2.59
C VAL A 414 -28.56 14.71 2.22
N ARG A 415 -27.69 15.22 1.34
CA ARG A 415 -27.77 16.61 0.86
C ARG A 415 -28.84 16.80 -0.20
N GLU A 416 -29.15 15.77 -0.99
CA GLU A 416 -30.25 15.86 -1.94
C GLU A 416 -31.59 15.89 -1.20
N SER A 417 -32.45 16.82 -1.60
CA SER A 417 -33.80 17.01 -1.03
C SER A 417 -34.79 15.89 -1.39
N ASN A 418 -34.42 14.98 -2.29
CA ASN A 418 -35.27 13.88 -2.75
C ASN A 418 -34.49 12.55 -2.79
N THR A 419 -35.07 11.50 -2.21
CA THR A 419 -34.56 10.11 -2.27
C THR A 419 -34.21 9.66 -3.69
N ALA A 420 -35.00 10.04 -4.69
CA ALA A 420 -34.76 9.63 -6.08
C ALA A 420 -33.42 10.18 -6.63
N SER A 421 -33.11 11.44 -6.37
CA SER A 421 -31.84 12.04 -6.82
C SER A 421 -30.64 11.49 -6.06
N PHE A 422 -30.79 11.19 -4.77
CA PHE A 422 -29.75 10.52 -4.00
C PHE A 422 -29.46 9.12 -4.53
N LEU A 423 -30.48 8.31 -4.78
CA LEU A 423 -30.31 6.98 -5.35
C LEU A 423 -29.72 7.02 -6.76
N GLN A 424 -30.03 8.05 -7.56
CA GLN A 424 -29.39 8.26 -8.87
C GLN A 424 -27.90 8.60 -8.73
N SER A 425 -27.54 9.48 -7.79
CA SER A 425 -26.15 9.82 -7.46
C SER A 425 -25.39 8.58 -6.96
N MET A 426 -26.01 7.81 -6.07
CA MET A 426 -25.51 6.54 -5.54
C MET A 426 -25.26 5.52 -6.66
N GLU A 427 -26.21 5.36 -7.59
CA GLU A 427 -26.05 4.47 -8.76
C GLU A 427 -24.83 4.88 -9.59
N GLN A 428 -24.68 6.17 -9.90
CA GLN A 428 -23.55 6.67 -10.68
C GLN A 428 -22.22 6.42 -9.98
N GLN A 429 -22.14 6.66 -8.66
CA GLN A 429 -20.94 6.39 -7.89
C GLN A 429 -20.63 4.88 -7.87
N VAL A 430 -21.62 4.02 -7.60
CA VAL A 430 -21.44 2.56 -7.62
C VAL A 430 -20.93 2.08 -8.97
N ARG A 431 -21.45 2.64 -10.08
CA ARG A 431 -20.94 2.34 -11.42
C ARG A 431 -19.45 2.69 -11.54
N CYS A 432 -19.04 3.88 -11.11
CA CYS A 432 -17.62 4.25 -11.15
C CYS A 432 -16.75 3.41 -10.21
N ARG A 433 -17.21 3.15 -8.98
CA ARG A 433 -16.43 2.48 -7.92
C ARG A 433 -16.31 0.97 -8.12
N LEU A 434 -17.31 0.33 -8.70
CA LEU A 434 -17.34 -1.13 -8.90
C LEU A 434 -17.02 -1.55 -10.35
N GLN A 435 -16.56 -0.62 -11.19
CA GLN A 435 -16.15 -0.93 -12.56
C GLN A 435 -15.02 -1.98 -12.59
N PRO A 436 -14.93 -2.81 -13.65
CA PRO A 436 -13.84 -3.77 -13.84
C PRO A 436 -12.45 -3.12 -13.77
N ARG A 437 -11.45 -3.85 -13.29
CA ARG A 437 -10.07 -3.32 -13.09
C ARG A 437 -9.06 -3.81 -14.13
N ASP A 438 -9.55 -4.38 -15.22
CA ASP A 438 -8.79 -4.92 -16.35
C ASP A 438 -7.66 -3.98 -16.86
N SER A 439 -7.97 -2.70 -17.07
CA SER A 439 -7.00 -1.69 -17.53
C SER A 439 -5.85 -1.43 -16.55
N MET A 440 -6.04 -1.82 -15.29
CA MET A 440 -5.07 -1.63 -14.20
C MET A 440 -4.54 -2.97 -13.67
N ALA A 441 -4.87 -4.06 -14.35
CA ALA A 441 -4.31 -5.37 -14.06
C ALA A 441 -2.79 -5.31 -14.22
N LYS A 442 -2.08 -5.85 -13.22
CA LYS A 442 -0.61 -5.83 -13.19
C LYS A 442 0.02 -6.34 -14.49
N ALA A 443 -0.53 -7.42 -15.06
CA ALA A 443 -0.05 -8.00 -16.31
C ALA A 443 -0.18 -7.04 -17.51
N ARG A 444 -1.27 -6.26 -17.60
CA ARG A 444 -1.47 -5.29 -18.68
C ARG A 444 -0.51 -4.11 -18.53
N LEU A 445 -0.39 -3.55 -17.32
CA LEU A 445 0.55 -2.46 -17.05
C LEU A 445 2.00 -2.90 -17.31
N PHE A 446 2.37 -4.13 -16.92
CA PHE A 446 3.69 -4.69 -17.22
C PHE A 446 3.93 -4.83 -18.72
N ALA A 447 2.96 -5.33 -19.48
CA ALA A 447 3.07 -5.45 -20.93
C ALA A 447 3.22 -4.09 -21.63
N GLU A 448 2.44 -3.08 -21.21
CA GLU A 448 2.53 -1.71 -21.73
C GLU A 448 3.91 -1.10 -21.43
N ILE A 449 4.39 -1.20 -20.19
CA ILE A 449 5.72 -0.72 -19.82
C ILE A 449 6.82 -1.45 -20.60
N THR A 450 6.68 -2.76 -20.80
CA THR A 450 7.65 -3.57 -21.56
C THR A 450 7.71 -3.10 -23.01
N CYS A 451 6.57 -2.92 -23.66
CA CYS A 451 6.48 -2.43 -25.03
C CYS A 451 7.18 -1.07 -25.19
N LEU A 452 6.90 -0.13 -24.29
CA LEU A 452 7.52 1.20 -24.30
C LEU A 452 9.05 1.12 -24.14
N ILE A 453 9.55 0.32 -23.20
CA ILE A 453 10.99 0.18 -22.96
C ILE A 453 11.69 -0.48 -24.15
N ASP A 454 11.07 -1.47 -24.78
CA ASP A 454 11.68 -2.19 -25.90
C ASP A 454 11.73 -1.34 -27.18
N GLU A 455 10.67 -0.58 -27.44
CA GLU A 455 10.57 0.23 -28.66
C GLU A 455 11.33 1.56 -28.54
N TYR A 456 11.36 2.17 -27.34
CA TYR A 456 11.88 3.52 -27.12
C TYR A 456 12.99 3.60 -26.06
N GLY A 457 13.65 2.48 -25.75
CA GLY A 457 14.71 2.39 -24.73
C GLY A 457 15.86 3.38 -24.91
N ASP A 458 16.12 3.81 -26.14
CA ASP A 458 17.19 4.75 -26.49
C ASP A 458 16.70 6.21 -26.68
N SER A 459 15.41 6.45 -26.43
CA SER A 459 14.74 7.75 -26.54
C SER A 459 14.18 8.18 -25.17
N PRO A 460 15.03 8.61 -24.22
CA PRO A 460 14.61 8.87 -22.84
C PRO A 460 13.56 9.98 -22.70
N GLU A 461 13.58 11.00 -23.55
CA GLU A 461 12.58 12.07 -23.55
C GLU A 461 11.18 11.52 -23.91
N TYR A 462 11.13 10.58 -24.86
CA TYR A 462 9.88 9.91 -25.22
C TYR A 462 9.36 9.05 -24.08
N LEU A 463 10.23 8.27 -23.43
CA LEU A 463 9.85 7.45 -22.28
C LEU A 463 9.33 8.30 -21.11
N GLN A 464 9.96 9.45 -20.84
CA GLN A 464 9.49 10.39 -19.82
C GLN A 464 8.07 10.86 -20.10
N GLN A 465 7.79 11.27 -21.34
CA GLN A 465 6.45 11.69 -21.75
C GLN A 465 5.45 10.54 -21.64
N ALA A 466 5.77 9.37 -22.19
CA ALA A 466 4.90 8.21 -22.19
C ALA A 466 4.54 7.73 -20.77
N PHE A 467 5.52 7.66 -19.85
CA PHE A 467 5.26 7.27 -18.46
C PHE A 467 4.56 8.37 -17.66
N SER A 468 4.77 9.65 -17.99
CA SER A 468 3.98 10.75 -17.41
C SER A 468 2.50 10.66 -17.82
N ASP A 469 2.24 10.40 -19.10
CA ASP A 469 0.88 10.21 -19.63
C ASP A 469 0.22 8.98 -19.01
N MET A 470 0.96 7.87 -18.94
CA MET A 470 0.50 6.65 -18.26
C MET A 470 0.13 6.93 -16.80
N GLY A 471 0.99 7.62 -16.05
CA GLY A 471 0.72 8.02 -14.66
C GLY A 471 -0.51 8.91 -14.51
N THR A 472 -0.73 9.84 -15.44
CA THR A 472 -1.91 10.71 -15.47
C THR A 472 -3.19 9.91 -15.71
N ARG A 473 -3.20 9.00 -16.71
CA ARG A 473 -4.33 8.09 -16.95
C ARG A 473 -4.63 7.22 -15.73
N MET A 474 -3.58 6.63 -15.13
CA MET A 474 -3.71 5.79 -13.93
C MET A 474 -4.33 6.57 -12.77
N LEU A 475 -3.90 7.81 -12.53
CA LEU A 475 -4.45 8.65 -11.47
C LEU A 475 -5.92 8.98 -11.70
N THR A 476 -6.29 9.41 -12.91
CA THR A 476 -7.66 9.79 -13.25
C THR A 476 -8.60 8.61 -13.01
N TRP A 477 -8.25 7.45 -13.55
CA TRP A 477 -8.99 6.21 -13.30
C TRP A 477 -9.05 5.88 -11.80
N ALA A 478 -7.94 6.01 -11.08
CA ALA A 478 -7.88 5.62 -9.67
C ALA A 478 -8.73 6.54 -8.79
N LYS A 479 -8.79 7.85 -9.08
CA LYS A 479 -9.68 8.79 -8.41
C LYS A 479 -11.16 8.44 -8.61
N GLU A 480 -11.54 7.98 -9.80
CA GLU A 480 -12.92 7.58 -10.13
C GLU A 480 -13.29 6.20 -9.59
N ALA A 481 -12.36 5.26 -9.63
CA ALA A 481 -12.64 3.87 -9.36
C ALA A 481 -12.30 3.47 -7.91
N LEU A 482 -11.19 3.96 -7.35
CA LEU A 482 -10.79 3.67 -5.96
C LEU A 482 -11.33 4.70 -4.98
N GLY A 483 -11.43 5.96 -5.39
CA GLY A 483 -11.88 7.05 -4.51
C GLY A 483 -10.79 7.56 -3.60
N THR A 484 -11.17 8.40 -2.65
CA THR A 484 -10.25 9.08 -1.74
C THR A 484 -10.86 9.09 -0.36
N LEU A 485 -10.10 8.66 0.64
CA LEU A 485 -10.40 8.87 2.05
C LEU A 485 -9.48 9.99 2.56
N PRO A 486 -9.94 11.24 2.69
CA PRO A 486 -9.08 12.34 3.13
C PRO A 486 -8.56 12.12 4.56
N SER A 487 -7.25 12.29 4.76
CA SER A 487 -6.54 12.13 6.05
C SER A 487 -7.20 12.89 7.21
N ALA A 488 -7.50 14.17 6.98
CA ALA A 488 -7.97 15.13 7.99
C ALA A 488 -9.37 14.82 8.56
N ARG A 489 -10.08 13.81 8.04
CA ARG A 489 -11.47 13.51 8.41
C ARG A 489 -11.63 12.53 9.56
N TYR A 490 -10.55 11.85 9.98
CA TYR A 490 -10.67 10.65 10.81
C TYR A 490 -9.94 10.70 12.16
N CYS A 491 -9.16 11.76 12.42
CA CYS A 491 -8.51 12.00 13.71
C CYS A 491 -9.45 12.58 14.79
N SER A 492 -10.67 12.99 14.44
CA SER A 492 -11.44 13.93 15.26
C SER A 492 -12.46 13.34 16.25
N GLN A 493 -12.72 12.02 16.29
CA GLN A 493 -13.88 11.52 17.08
C GLN A 493 -13.73 10.20 17.85
N LEU A 494 -12.53 9.64 18.01
CA LEU A 494 -12.33 8.46 18.89
C LEU A 494 -11.95 8.82 20.33
N VAL A 495 -12.07 10.09 20.71
CA VAL A 495 -11.94 10.56 22.10
C VAL A 495 -13.27 11.21 22.49
N GLY A 496 -14.22 10.38 22.87
CA GLY A 496 -15.51 10.75 23.44
C GLY A 496 -15.95 9.68 24.42
#